data_AF-A0A0X8G562-F1
#
_entry.id   AF-A0A0X8G562-F1
#
_cell.length_a   1.000
_cell.length_b   1.000
_cell.length_c   1.000
_cell.angle_alpha   90.00
_cell.angle_beta   90.00
_cell.angle_gamma   90.00
#
_symmetry.space_group_name_H-M   'P 1'
#
loop_
_entity.id
_entity.type
_entity.pdbx_description
1 polymer ?
#
loop_
_entity_poly.entity_id
_entity_poly.type
_entity_poly.pdbx_seq_one_letter_code
_entity_poly.pdbx_strand_id
1 'polypeptide(L)'
;MKKKQIKTYLKNGILLLGISLLLWNCEKSDLTVTVDSEVTKSLLTQKSVKLSDIPDVKDFLNLKVKNKLSSKTGTLNDAIFDIDNILEVIDTLGNINYTFRFTLPNSSLDTFYNLVVGKTPPGELKTPFVLKYTCDETSLDLYIDNNYNFSFFKGTISLHKYTDFFEQGYFSKTEATNCPPELDQNGDPIPCEIQPIDGSGSSSGEGVDGTGDNTTSGGSGPITSGGSSCQYVGVYVMGCGGTNSHRLHTLGSCGGDKSIASYFSVWNCAMQKASKTQVDCPPCSNLIEGGVGINTISLKSMRTTLKNKLTLNSSQINWVNNSKNDKEVTNIYNFLQTQNIDGNYAAGVTNFSKLAIDTYIDKSDFDLNTFNNFNQFIPDYKARMTQQELSIFNSMSIKLQTRYLYNANEAQNKAFELFPGVQRNTKADAFRHSYFHSLNTYFIGENLSIQLGDAHENETPNSLILEKVMDLFNNQVGREKSKTPAIYFNAYGTIVVRIYNAIQNGELKYLNPLNSDGTINSTTQLIPTNQ
;
A
#
# COMPACT_ATOMS: atom_id res chain seq x y z
N MET A 1 21.15 -16.48 -77.16
CA MET A 1 21.15 -16.28 -75.68
C MET A 1 22.30 -15.33 -75.33
N LYS A 2 22.16 -14.21 -74.61
CA LYS A 2 21.00 -13.45 -74.14
C LYS A 2 21.38 -11.94 -74.11
N LYS A 3 21.02 -11.18 -75.15
CA LYS A 3 20.91 -9.70 -75.08
C LYS A 3 19.97 -9.23 -73.94
N LYS A 4 19.16 -10.15 -73.39
CA LYS A 4 18.33 -9.94 -72.18
C LYS A 4 19.12 -9.92 -70.85
N GLN A 5 20.31 -10.51 -70.75
CA GLN A 5 21.09 -10.51 -69.49
C GLN A 5 21.87 -9.19 -69.30
N ILE A 6 22.34 -8.57 -70.37
CA ILE A 6 23.07 -7.28 -70.32
C ILE A 6 22.15 -6.13 -69.87
N LYS A 7 20.86 -6.14 -70.25
CA LYS A 7 19.88 -5.13 -69.79
C LYS A 7 19.61 -5.19 -68.28
N THR A 8 19.74 -6.35 -67.65
CA THR A 8 19.52 -6.51 -66.21
C THR A 8 20.71 -6.01 -65.39
N TYR A 9 21.94 -6.24 -65.86
CA TYR A 9 23.15 -5.72 -65.19
C TYR A 9 23.31 -4.20 -65.35
N LEU A 10 22.87 -3.62 -66.48
CA LEU A 10 22.92 -2.16 -66.70
C LEU A 10 21.94 -1.40 -65.78
N LYS A 11 20.76 -1.96 -65.49
CA LYS A 11 19.79 -1.37 -64.55
C LYS A 11 20.28 -1.37 -63.10
N ASN A 12 20.99 -2.43 -62.70
CA ASN A 12 21.52 -2.53 -61.33
C ASN A 12 22.82 -1.72 -61.15
N GLY A 13 23.64 -1.57 -62.19
CA GLY A 13 24.86 -0.75 -62.16
C GLY A 13 24.58 0.77 -62.07
N ILE A 14 23.52 1.25 -62.73
CA ILE A 14 23.11 2.68 -62.67
C ILE A 14 22.53 3.03 -61.29
N LEU A 15 21.85 2.08 -60.63
CA LEU A 15 21.29 2.29 -59.29
C LEU A 15 22.40 2.37 -58.20
N LEU A 16 23.49 1.59 -58.35
CA LEU A 16 24.61 1.59 -57.40
C LEU A 16 25.57 2.77 -57.60
N LEU A 17 25.71 3.30 -58.82
CA LEU A 17 26.49 4.53 -59.08
C LEU A 17 25.74 5.82 -58.73
N GLY A 18 24.40 5.83 -58.81
CA GLY A 18 23.57 6.98 -58.43
C GLY A 18 23.52 7.26 -56.92
N ILE A 19 23.67 6.23 -56.08
CA ILE A 19 23.63 6.38 -54.61
C ILE A 19 24.98 6.87 -54.05
N SER A 20 26.11 6.52 -54.67
CA SER A 20 27.44 7.02 -54.26
C SER A 20 27.70 8.49 -54.61
N LEU A 21 26.98 9.06 -55.59
CA LEU A 21 27.13 10.48 -56.00
C LEU A 21 26.25 11.45 -55.19
N LEU A 22 25.38 10.95 -54.31
CA LEU A 22 24.55 11.76 -53.40
C LEU A 22 25.17 11.97 -52.01
N LEU A 23 26.37 11.43 -51.76
CA LEU A 23 27.08 11.54 -50.47
C LEU A 23 28.24 12.54 -50.47
N TRP A 24 28.46 13.28 -51.56
CA TRP A 24 29.40 14.39 -51.61
C TRP A 24 28.89 15.52 -52.51
N ASN A 25 28.04 16.38 -51.95
CA ASN A 25 28.15 17.83 -52.19
C ASN A 25 27.39 18.59 -51.10
N CYS A 26 28.17 19.37 -50.37
CA CYS A 26 27.77 20.28 -49.32
C CYS A 26 27.77 21.68 -49.95
N GLU A 27 26.65 22.41 -49.91
CA GLU A 27 26.68 23.86 -50.10
C GLU A 27 26.16 24.53 -48.83
N LYS A 28 27.00 25.40 -48.27
CA LYS A 28 26.63 26.42 -47.29
C LYS A 28 25.67 27.39 -47.96
N SER A 29 24.47 27.52 -47.43
CA SER A 29 23.65 28.71 -47.60
C SER A 29 23.58 29.44 -46.26
N ASP A 30 24.19 30.63 -46.21
CA ASP A 30 23.91 31.61 -45.18
C ASP A 30 22.43 31.99 -45.28
N LEU A 31 21.63 31.45 -44.35
CA LEU A 31 20.31 31.96 -44.03
C LEU A 31 20.39 32.58 -42.64
N THR A 32 20.18 33.88 -42.59
CA THR A 32 19.79 34.62 -41.39
C THR A 32 18.59 33.93 -40.76
N VAL A 33 18.85 33.10 -39.76
CA VAL A 33 17.84 32.58 -38.84
C VAL A 33 17.52 33.71 -37.88
N THR A 34 16.35 34.31 -38.07
CA THR A 34 15.64 34.98 -36.99
C THR A 34 15.62 34.05 -35.78
N VAL A 35 16.19 34.52 -34.67
CA VAL A 35 16.16 33.82 -33.39
C VAL A 35 14.70 33.80 -32.92
N ASP A 36 13.94 32.82 -33.41
CA ASP A 36 12.69 32.41 -32.77
C ASP A 36 13.09 31.85 -31.41
N SER A 37 12.77 32.64 -30.39
CA SER A 37 12.94 32.30 -28.99
C SER A 37 11.83 31.34 -28.56
N GLU A 38 11.79 30.13 -29.13
CA GLU A 38 11.01 29.01 -28.59
C GLU A 38 11.80 27.71 -28.74
N VAL A 39 12.98 27.64 -28.08
CA VAL A 39 13.58 26.34 -27.78
C VAL A 39 12.70 25.66 -26.74
N THR A 40 11.92 24.70 -27.21
CA THR A 40 11.14 23.75 -26.42
C THR A 40 12.06 23.08 -25.40
N LYS A 41 12.02 23.54 -24.15
CA LYS A 41 12.89 23.07 -23.07
C LYS A 41 12.51 21.62 -22.67
N SER A 42 13.36 20.68 -23.07
CA SER A 42 13.80 19.50 -22.30
C SER A 42 12.81 18.37 -21.94
N LEU A 43 12.93 17.23 -22.63
CA LEU A 43 12.34 15.94 -22.24
C LEU A 43 13.19 15.28 -21.13
N LEU A 44 12.70 15.28 -19.88
CA LEU A 44 13.19 14.35 -18.86
C LEU A 44 12.86 12.92 -19.32
N THR A 45 13.79 11.98 -19.12
CA THR A 45 13.52 10.55 -19.34
C THR A 45 13.53 9.81 -18.01
N GLN A 46 12.66 8.82 -17.88
CA GLN A 46 12.56 7.98 -16.69
C GLN A 46 12.53 6.50 -17.07
N LYS A 47 13.24 5.68 -16.30
CA LYS A 47 13.08 4.22 -16.32
C LYS A 47 13.24 3.63 -14.93
N SER A 48 12.74 2.41 -14.74
CA SER A 48 12.99 1.63 -13.53
C SER A 48 14.24 0.76 -13.72
N VAL A 49 15.12 0.74 -12.73
CA VAL A 49 16.34 -0.07 -12.66
C VAL A 49 16.41 -0.84 -11.33
N LYS A 50 17.24 -1.88 -11.27
CA LYS A 50 17.55 -2.60 -10.02
C LYS A 50 18.88 -2.16 -9.45
N LEU A 51 19.08 -2.35 -8.15
CA LEU A 51 20.36 -2.08 -7.49
C LEU A 51 21.53 -2.88 -8.10
N SER A 52 21.25 -4.08 -8.61
CA SER A 52 22.24 -4.90 -9.33
C SER A 52 22.74 -4.27 -10.63
N ASP A 53 21.95 -3.37 -11.22
CA ASP A 53 22.22 -2.78 -12.52
C ASP A 53 23.05 -1.48 -12.40
N ILE A 54 23.21 -0.97 -11.17
CA ILE A 54 23.92 0.27 -10.83
C ILE A 54 24.96 0.05 -9.71
N PRO A 55 25.99 -0.79 -9.95
CA PRO A 55 26.94 -1.20 -8.92
C PRO A 55 27.76 -0.05 -8.34
N ASP A 56 28.06 0.98 -9.12
CA ASP A 56 28.76 2.18 -8.66
C ASP A 56 27.96 2.97 -7.62
N VAL A 57 26.64 3.12 -7.83
CA VAL A 57 25.72 3.73 -6.86
C VAL A 57 25.62 2.88 -5.59
N LYS A 58 25.53 1.55 -5.75
CA LYS A 58 25.52 0.62 -4.61
C LYS A 58 26.78 0.75 -3.76
N ASP A 59 27.95 0.73 -4.39
CA ASP A 59 29.23 0.82 -3.72
C ASP A 59 29.40 2.18 -3.05
N PHE A 60 29.00 3.25 -3.73
CA PHE A 60 28.96 4.59 -3.14
C PHE A 60 28.09 4.66 -1.89
N LEU A 61 26.86 4.15 -1.93
CA LEU A 61 26.00 4.10 -0.75
C LEU A 61 26.62 3.26 0.36
N ASN A 62 27.20 2.10 0.05
CA ASN A 62 27.89 1.24 1.03
C ASN A 62 29.11 1.89 1.71
N LEU A 63 29.75 2.86 1.05
CA LEU A 63 30.83 3.66 1.64
C LEU A 63 30.31 4.79 2.54
N LYS A 64 29.03 5.16 2.39
CA LYS A 64 28.40 6.30 3.06
C LYS A 64 27.63 5.92 4.33
N VAL A 65 27.59 4.63 4.68
CA VAL A 65 26.80 4.12 5.79
C VAL A 65 27.49 2.95 6.51
N LYS A 66 27.23 2.80 7.81
CA LYS A 66 27.82 1.76 8.66
C LYS A 66 27.46 0.32 8.23
N ASN A 67 26.22 0.11 7.77
CA ASN A 67 25.70 -1.20 7.39
C ASN A 67 25.57 -1.31 5.86
N LYS A 68 26.16 -2.34 5.25
CA LYS A 68 26.10 -2.48 3.79
C LYS A 68 24.67 -2.75 3.31
N LEU A 69 24.21 -1.97 2.33
CA LEU A 69 23.00 -2.23 1.57
C LEU A 69 23.15 -3.53 0.79
N SER A 70 22.55 -4.60 1.32
CA SER A 70 22.55 -5.93 0.70
C SER A 70 21.51 -6.02 -0.41
N SER A 71 21.91 -6.55 -1.57
CA SER A 71 21.00 -6.82 -2.68
C SER A 71 19.98 -7.95 -2.42
N LYS A 72 20.05 -8.61 -1.24
CA LYS A 72 19.10 -9.66 -0.85
C LYS A 72 18.04 -9.19 0.14
N THR A 73 18.37 -8.22 1.00
CA THR A 73 17.48 -7.78 2.08
C THR A 73 17.03 -6.34 1.94
N GLY A 74 17.78 -5.49 1.21
CA GLY A 74 17.45 -4.07 1.04
C GLY A 74 17.45 -3.28 2.34
N THR A 75 18.06 -3.78 3.41
CA THR A 75 18.01 -3.15 4.74
C THR A 75 19.24 -2.29 5.00
N LEU A 76 19.05 -1.10 5.56
CA LEU A 76 20.12 -0.19 5.95
C LEU A 76 19.67 0.65 7.15
N ASN A 77 20.33 0.49 8.31
CA ASN A 77 19.95 1.15 9.57
C ASN A 77 18.43 1.06 9.83
N ASP A 78 17.92 -0.17 9.75
CA ASP A 78 16.51 -0.55 9.88
C ASP A 78 15.56 -0.03 8.77
N ALA A 79 15.98 0.91 7.93
CA ALA A 79 15.24 1.31 6.74
C ALA A 79 15.19 0.15 5.73
N ILE A 80 14.01 -0.05 5.14
CA ILE A 80 13.72 -1.13 4.18
C ILE A 80 13.56 -0.51 2.80
N PHE A 81 14.50 -0.78 1.90
CA PHE A 81 14.57 -0.23 0.54
C PHE A 81 13.92 -1.15 -0.50
N ASP A 82 13.21 -0.56 -1.45
CA ASP A 82 12.78 -1.23 -2.68
C ASP A 82 13.93 -1.22 -3.71
N ILE A 83 14.83 -2.20 -3.58
CA ILE A 83 16.04 -2.34 -4.40
C ILE A 83 15.79 -2.88 -5.82
N ASP A 84 14.57 -3.34 -6.11
CA ASP A 84 14.18 -3.88 -7.42
C ASP A 84 13.44 -2.85 -8.29
N ASN A 85 13.03 -1.72 -7.72
CA ASN A 85 12.27 -0.68 -8.40
C ASN A 85 12.81 0.71 -8.05
N ILE A 86 14.04 0.99 -8.48
CA ILE A 86 14.70 2.31 -8.35
C ILE A 86 14.36 3.12 -9.59
N LEU A 87 14.03 4.40 -9.44
CA LEU A 87 13.80 5.29 -10.59
C LEU A 87 15.11 5.94 -11.01
N GLU A 88 15.50 5.77 -12.27
CA GLU A 88 16.55 6.55 -12.93
C GLU A 88 15.89 7.65 -13.75
N VAL A 89 16.21 8.91 -13.44
CA VAL A 89 15.77 10.08 -14.21
C VAL A 89 16.98 10.76 -14.83
N ILE A 90 16.94 10.97 -16.15
CA ILE A 90 17.99 11.67 -16.88
C ILE A 90 17.44 13.01 -17.38
N ASP A 91 18.12 14.10 -17.05
CA ASP A 91 17.80 15.44 -17.55
C ASP A 91 18.45 15.74 -18.91
N THR A 92 18.12 16.88 -19.53
CA THR A 92 18.71 17.25 -20.83
C THR A 92 20.20 17.53 -20.83
N LEU A 93 20.77 17.80 -19.67
CA LEU A 93 22.20 18.04 -19.54
C LEU A 93 22.95 16.73 -19.31
N GLY A 94 22.24 15.60 -19.20
CA GLY A 94 22.79 14.28 -18.92
C GLY A 94 23.04 14.03 -17.43
N ASN A 95 22.54 14.88 -16.53
CA ASN A 95 22.55 14.54 -15.11
C ASN A 95 21.55 13.42 -14.86
N ILE A 96 21.92 12.50 -13.97
CA ILE A 96 21.11 11.35 -13.62
C ILE A 96 20.76 11.44 -12.13
N ASN A 97 19.50 11.25 -11.78
CA ASN A 97 19.05 11.07 -10.40
C ASN A 97 18.49 9.67 -10.21
N TYR A 98 19.07 8.94 -9.24
CA TYR A 98 18.57 7.64 -8.79
C TYR A 98 17.72 7.81 -7.55
N THR A 99 16.45 7.41 -7.61
CA THR A 99 15.50 7.56 -6.50
C THR A 99 15.07 6.23 -5.93
N PHE A 100 15.48 5.99 -4.69
CA PHE A 100 15.24 4.78 -3.92
C PHE A 100 14.09 5.00 -2.96
N ARG A 101 12.98 4.27 -3.15
CA ARG A 101 11.92 4.25 -2.14
C ARG A 101 12.39 3.44 -0.93
N PHE A 102 12.14 3.96 0.26
CA PHE A 102 12.29 3.21 1.50
C PHE A 102 11.20 3.56 2.51
N THR A 103 11.07 2.70 3.52
CA THR A 103 10.22 2.89 4.70
C THR A 103 11.02 2.59 5.95
N LEU A 104 10.71 3.26 7.05
CA LEU A 104 11.25 2.90 8.36
C LEU A 104 10.32 1.88 9.05
N PRO A 105 10.82 1.05 9.98
CA PRO A 105 9.96 0.21 10.78
C PRO A 105 8.90 1.05 11.49
N ASN A 106 7.69 0.51 11.65
CA ASN A 106 6.57 1.19 12.30
C ASN A 106 6.11 2.51 11.61
N SER A 107 6.54 2.78 10.36
CA SER A 107 6.01 3.93 9.60
C SER A 107 4.51 3.76 9.36
N SER A 108 3.76 4.83 9.52
CA SER A 108 2.36 4.93 9.12
C SER A 108 2.20 4.85 7.59
N LEU A 109 1.00 4.48 7.13
CA LEU A 109 0.71 4.32 5.70
C LEU A 109 0.68 5.66 4.92
N ASP A 110 0.56 6.78 5.63
CA ASP A 110 0.58 8.13 5.07
C ASP A 110 1.99 8.60 4.67
N THR A 111 3.04 7.91 5.11
CA THR A 111 4.40 8.40 5.02
C THR A 111 5.26 7.46 4.18
N PHE A 112 6.03 8.03 3.26
CA PHE A 112 7.08 7.30 2.55
C PHE A 112 8.29 8.18 2.25
N TYR A 113 9.43 7.54 1.98
CA TYR A 113 10.70 8.24 1.80
C TYR A 113 11.35 7.88 0.48
N ASN A 114 12.07 8.84 -0.08
CA ASN A 114 12.86 8.69 -1.29
C ASN A 114 14.30 9.17 -1.00
N LEU A 115 15.25 8.24 -0.96
CA LEU A 115 16.67 8.57 -0.95
C LEU A 115 17.11 8.83 -2.39
N VAL A 116 17.69 10.00 -2.63
CA VAL A 116 18.10 10.44 -3.97
C VAL A 116 19.61 10.48 -4.06
N VAL A 117 20.16 9.85 -5.10
CA VAL A 117 21.59 9.88 -5.42
C VAL A 117 21.77 10.47 -6.82
N GLY A 118 22.35 11.66 -6.88
CA GLY A 118 22.66 12.33 -8.15
C GLY A 118 23.97 11.83 -8.75
N LYS A 119 24.07 11.88 -10.08
CA LYS A 119 25.26 11.57 -10.86
C LYS A 119 25.42 12.58 -12.00
N THR A 120 26.58 13.20 -12.09
CA THR A 120 26.89 14.15 -13.17
C THR A 120 27.12 13.42 -14.51
N PRO A 121 27.08 14.12 -15.67
CA PRO A 121 27.38 13.50 -16.96
C PRO A 121 28.77 12.85 -17.04
N PRO A 122 29.84 13.41 -16.43
CA PRO A 122 31.13 12.73 -16.30
C PRO A 122 31.12 11.46 -15.42
N GLY A 123 30.04 11.20 -14.69
CA GLY A 123 29.85 10.02 -13.85
C GLY A 123 30.16 10.22 -12.37
N GLU A 124 30.38 11.45 -11.91
CA GLU A 124 30.65 11.75 -10.50
C GLU A 124 29.36 11.68 -9.68
N LEU A 125 29.36 10.88 -8.61
CA LEU A 125 28.24 10.74 -7.70
C LEU A 125 28.20 11.88 -6.67
N LYS A 126 27.02 12.44 -6.48
CA LYS A 126 26.76 13.57 -5.58
C LYS A 126 26.37 13.11 -4.18
N THR A 127 26.48 14.02 -3.23
CA THR A 127 25.99 13.81 -1.86
C THR A 127 24.49 13.48 -1.89
N PRO A 128 24.06 12.36 -1.29
CA PRO A 128 22.65 11.99 -1.25
C PRO A 128 21.80 12.92 -0.38
N PHE A 129 20.50 12.89 -0.59
CA PHE A 129 19.50 13.54 0.26
C PHE A 129 18.22 12.73 0.33
N VAL A 130 17.35 13.04 1.30
CA VAL A 130 16.08 12.33 1.50
C VAL A 130 14.92 13.29 1.27
N LEU A 131 13.93 12.84 0.51
CA LEU A 131 12.62 13.46 0.41
C LEU A 131 11.63 12.60 1.22
N LYS A 132 11.06 13.18 2.28
CA LYS A 132 9.96 12.59 3.06
C LYS A 132 8.64 13.11 2.50
N TYR A 133 7.73 12.21 2.17
CA TYR A 133 6.38 12.54 1.74
C TYR A 133 5.40 12.14 2.83
N THR A 134 4.53 13.06 3.23
CA THR A 134 3.48 12.81 4.24
C THR A 134 2.14 13.18 3.64
N CYS A 135 1.26 12.19 3.46
CA CYS A 135 -0.09 12.40 2.94
C CYS A 135 -0.99 12.95 4.05
N ASP A 136 -1.87 13.88 3.71
CA ASP A 136 -2.90 14.36 4.62
C ASP A 136 -3.87 13.22 4.93
N GLU A 137 -4.25 13.08 6.21
CA GLU A 137 -5.18 12.06 6.69
C GLU A 137 -6.49 12.04 5.87
N THR A 138 -7.02 13.22 5.54
CA THR A 138 -8.25 13.39 4.75
C THR A 138 -8.15 12.91 3.30
N SER A 139 -6.94 12.74 2.77
CA SER A 139 -6.68 12.30 1.40
C SER A 139 -6.08 10.90 1.32
N LEU A 140 -5.74 10.30 2.45
CA LEU A 140 -5.06 9.01 2.53
C LEU A 140 -5.90 7.87 1.91
N ASP A 141 -7.18 7.78 2.26
CA ASP A 141 -8.07 6.74 1.72
C ASP A 141 -8.16 6.82 0.19
N LEU A 142 -8.28 8.04 -0.36
CA LEU A 142 -8.32 8.26 -1.80
C LEU A 142 -7.00 7.85 -2.46
N TYR A 143 -5.87 8.15 -1.82
CA TYR A 143 -4.55 7.77 -2.31
C TYR A 143 -4.37 6.23 -2.30
N ILE A 144 -4.81 5.55 -1.24
CA ILE A 144 -4.78 4.09 -1.11
C ILE A 144 -5.70 3.41 -2.13
N ASP A 145 -6.95 3.87 -2.25
CA ASP A 145 -7.94 3.30 -3.18
C ASP A 145 -7.51 3.44 -4.64
N ASN A 146 -6.63 4.40 -4.94
CA ASN A 146 -6.02 4.58 -6.26
C ASN A 146 -4.60 3.98 -6.34
N ASN A 147 -4.32 2.95 -5.53
CA ASN A 147 -3.09 2.16 -5.53
C ASN A 147 -1.83 3.02 -5.38
N TYR A 148 -1.88 4.05 -4.53
CA TYR A 148 -0.79 4.97 -4.28
C TYR A 148 -0.31 5.71 -5.55
N ASN A 149 -1.21 5.93 -6.51
CA ASN A 149 -0.94 6.81 -7.64
C ASN A 149 -0.79 8.26 -7.15
N PHE A 150 0.39 8.84 -7.40
CA PHE A 150 0.76 10.14 -6.87
C PHE A 150 -0.15 11.30 -7.31
N SER A 151 -0.96 11.14 -8.38
CA SER A 151 -1.94 12.19 -8.72
C SER A 151 -3.07 12.37 -7.70
N PHE A 152 -3.24 11.41 -6.80
CA PHE A 152 -4.21 11.46 -5.70
C PHE A 152 -3.56 11.83 -4.38
N PHE A 153 -2.23 11.99 -4.35
CA PHE A 153 -1.51 12.42 -3.17
C PHE A 153 -1.79 13.91 -2.90
N LYS A 154 -2.11 14.22 -1.65
CA LYS A 154 -2.13 15.58 -1.10
C LYS A 154 -1.45 15.57 0.24
N GLY A 155 -0.61 16.57 0.51
CA GLY A 155 0.12 16.68 1.75
C GLY A 155 1.42 17.43 1.58
N THR A 156 2.53 16.92 2.12
CA THR A 156 3.80 17.64 2.12
C THR A 156 4.96 16.82 1.58
N ILE A 157 5.93 17.52 1.00
CA ILE A 157 7.28 17.03 0.73
C ILE A 157 8.27 17.78 1.62
N SER A 158 9.11 17.04 2.33
CA SER A 158 10.14 17.58 3.22
C SER A 158 11.51 17.14 2.76
N LEU A 159 12.41 18.10 2.55
CA LEU A 159 13.81 17.86 2.18
C LEU A 159 14.65 17.69 3.45
N HIS A 160 15.40 16.60 3.50
CA HIS A 160 16.30 16.26 4.61
C HIS A 160 17.70 15.93 4.11
N LYS A 161 18.69 16.12 4.97
CA LYS A 161 20.03 15.57 4.74
C LYS A 161 19.92 14.05 4.86
N TYR A 162 20.69 13.31 4.08
CA TYR A 162 20.69 11.85 4.24
C TYR A 162 21.17 11.41 5.64
N THR A 163 22.04 12.21 6.27
CA THR A 163 22.54 11.97 7.64
C THR A 163 21.46 12.05 8.70
N ASP A 164 20.31 12.64 8.39
CA ASP A 164 19.18 12.72 9.31
C ASP A 164 18.55 11.33 9.57
N PHE A 165 18.77 10.39 8.64
CA PHE A 165 18.23 9.03 8.69
C PHE A 165 19.32 7.96 8.72
N PHE A 166 20.51 8.25 8.17
CA PHE A 166 21.56 7.27 8.00
C PHE A 166 22.85 7.73 8.66
N GLU A 167 23.20 7.10 9.78
CA GLU A 167 24.46 7.36 10.49
C GLU A 167 25.70 7.03 9.63
N GLN A 168 26.56 8.05 9.50
CA GLN A 168 27.97 8.08 9.06
C GLN A 168 28.41 7.41 7.73
N GLY A 169 29.07 8.21 6.87
CA GLY A 169 30.14 7.74 5.96
C GLY A 169 30.80 8.80 5.07
N TYR A 170 32.11 8.61 4.85
CA TYR A 170 33.09 9.37 4.05
C TYR A 170 33.45 10.84 4.39
N PHE A 171 32.71 11.55 5.23
CA PHE A 171 33.12 12.90 5.70
C PHE A 171 33.64 12.96 7.14
N SER A 172 33.48 11.87 7.92
CA SER A 172 34.19 11.69 9.20
C SER A 172 35.65 11.28 8.90
N LYS A 173 36.54 12.26 8.76
CA LYS A 173 38.00 11.99 8.81
C LYS A 173 38.53 11.89 10.24
N THR A 174 37.67 12.15 11.23
CA THR A 174 37.97 12.05 12.65
C THR A 174 36.76 11.46 13.36
N GLU A 175 36.98 10.45 14.20
CA GLU A 175 35.95 9.74 14.98
C GLU A 175 35.07 10.62 15.90
N ALA A 176 35.21 11.95 15.83
CA ALA A 176 34.57 12.94 16.70
C ALA A 176 33.50 13.83 16.02
N THR A 177 33.27 13.76 14.71
CA THR A 177 32.24 14.58 14.02
C THR A 177 31.06 13.73 13.56
N ASN A 178 30.20 13.32 14.50
CA ASN A 178 28.84 12.92 14.18
C ASN A 178 28.09 14.14 13.63
N CYS A 179 27.32 13.97 12.57
CA CYS A 179 26.33 14.96 12.12
C CYS A 179 24.97 14.52 12.65
N PRO A 180 24.70 14.65 13.96
CA PRO A 180 23.43 14.20 14.52
C PRO A 180 22.29 14.99 13.87
N PRO A 181 21.13 14.34 13.63
CA PRO A 181 19.95 15.08 13.23
C PRO A 181 19.59 16.11 14.31
N GLU A 182 19.14 17.28 13.88
CA GLU A 182 18.36 18.15 14.74
C GLU A 182 16.96 17.55 14.84
N LEU A 183 16.49 17.30 16.05
CA LEU A 183 15.20 16.65 16.30
C LEU A 183 14.19 17.67 16.81
N ASP A 184 12.94 17.53 16.39
CA ASP A 184 11.81 18.26 16.95
C ASP A 184 11.38 17.69 18.31
N GLN A 185 10.29 18.24 18.86
CA GLN A 185 9.74 17.82 20.16
C GLN A 185 9.25 16.35 20.19
N ASN A 186 8.98 15.76 19.03
CA ASN A 186 8.51 14.38 18.88
C ASN A 186 9.66 13.40 18.59
N GLY A 187 10.90 13.92 18.45
CA GLY A 187 12.05 13.11 18.09
C GLY A 187 12.19 12.88 16.58
N ASP A 188 11.46 13.63 15.75
CA ASP A 188 11.58 13.55 14.29
C ASP A 188 12.68 14.49 13.77
N PRO A 189 13.47 14.11 12.75
CA PRO A 189 14.43 15.01 12.15
C PRO A 189 13.78 16.27 11.57
N ILE A 190 14.36 17.43 11.86
CA ILE A 190 13.91 18.72 11.34
C ILE A 190 14.32 18.85 9.87
N PRO A 191 13.38 19.07 8.93
CA PRO A 191 13.71 19.22 7.52
C PRO A 191 14.40 20.55 7.20
N CYS A 192 15.21 20.52 6.15
CA CYS A 192 15.79 21.70 5.52
C CYS A 192 14.72 22.61 4.90
N GLU A 193 13.70 22.01 4.27
CA GLU A 193 12.65 22.70 3.54
C GLU A 193 11.38 21.83 3.57
N ILE A 194 10.21 22.45 3.71
CA ILE A 194 8.91 21.78 3.62
C ILE A 194 8.08 22.50 2.56
N GLN A 195 7.47 21.74 1.65
CA GLN A 195 6.60 22.29 0.61
C GLN A 195 5.26 21.53 0.58
N PRO A 196 4.12 22.23 0.55
CA PRO A 196 2.82 21.60 0.38
C PRO A 196 2.63 21.11 -1.07
N ILE A 197 1.79 20.10 -1.24
CA ILE A 197 1.38 19.50 -2.51
C ILE A 197 -0.15 19.36 -2.48
N ASP A 198 -0.86 20.29 -3.11
CA ASP A 198 -2.31 20.42 -2.93
C ASP A 198 -3.14 19.69 -4.02
N GLY A 199 -2.50 18.95 -4.93
CA GLY A 199 -3.15 18.26 -6.05
C GLY A 199 -3.77 19.19 -7.10
N SER A 200 -4.02 20.46 -6.78
CA SER A 200 -4.28 21.56 -7.70
C SER A 200 -2.96 22.24 -8.05
N GLY A 201 -2.72 22.46 -9.34
CA GLY A 201 -1.46 23.03 -9.84
C GLY A 201 -1.06 24.27 -9.06
N SER A 202 0.19 24.28 -8.57
CA SER A 202 0.87 25.50 -8.19
C SER A 202 0.95 26.39 -9.44
N SER A 203 0.02 27.34 -9.53
CA SER A 203 0.11 28.46 -10.44
C SER A 203 1.22 29.37 -9.95
N SER A 204 2.38 29.30 -10.57
CA SER A 204 3.35 30.39 -10.52
C SER A 204 4.05 30.50 -11.86
N GLY A 205 3.63 31.49 -12.66
CA GLY A 205 4.39 31.94 -13.82
C GLY A 205 3.62 32.46 -15.04
N GLU A 206 2.50 33.18 -14.88
CA GLU A 206 2.08 34.13 -15.92
C GLU A 206 2.54 35.54 -15.52
N GLY A 207 3.03 36.29 -16.51
CA GLY A 207 3.78 37.52 -16.35
C GLY A 207 3.05 38.59 -15.56
N VAL A 208 3.79 39.21 -14.64
CA VAL A 208 3.40 40.46 -14.01
C VAL A 208 3.50 41.56 -15.06
N ASP A 209 2.36 42.09 -15.45
CA ASP A 209 2.28 43.46 -15.95
C ASP A 209 1.17 44.19 -15.19
N GLY A 210 1.54 45.32 -14.58
CA GLY A 210 0.63 46.42 -14.24
C GLY A 210 -0.39 46.27 -13.11
N THR A 211 -0.05 46.86 -11.96
CA THR A 211 -0.92 47.68 -11.08
C THR A 211 -2.07 47.03 -10.29
N GLY A 212 -2.03 47.15 -8.95
CA GLY A 212 -3.26 47.22 -8.13
C GLY A 212 -3.21 46.54 -6.76
N ASP A 213 -2.92 47.34 -5.75
CA ASP A 213 -3.34 47.30 -4.34
C ASP A 213 -3.32 46.03 -3.45
N ASN A 214 -2.54 46.23 -2.38
CA ASN A 214 -2.55 45.67 -1.02
C ASN A 214 -3.86 44.99 -0.53
N THR A 215 -3.76 43.75 -0.02
CA THR A 215 -4.28 43.37 1.31
C THR A 215 -3.52 42.15 1.86
N THR A 216 -3.00 42.30 3.07
CA THR A 216 -2.14 41.36 3.79
C THR A 216 -2.90 40.74 4.97
N SER A 217 -2.79 39.41 5.13
CA SER A 217 -2.85 38.66 6.40
C SER A 217 -2.49 37.19 6.08
N GLY A 218 -1.49 36.52 6.61
CA GLY A 218 -0.70 36.71 7.82
C GLY A 218 -0.55 35.32 8.46
N GLY A 219 0.67 34.75 8.46
CA GLY A 219 0.94 33.42 9.01
C GLY A 219 2.41 33.01 8.86
N SER A 220 3.33 33.85 9.36
CA SER A 220 4.78 33.57 9.36
C SER A 220 5.17 32.78 10.61
N GLY A 221 5.62 31.54 10.43
CA GLY A 221 6.47 30.81 11.38
C GLY A 221 7.95 31.14 11.16
N PRO A 222 8.84 30.96 12.16
CA PRO A 222 10.12 31.62 12.22
C PRO A 222 11.10 31.09 11.16
N ILE A 223 11.50 32.00 10.27
CA ILE A 223 12.61 31.82 9.32
C ILE A 223 13.90 31.96 10.12
N THR A 224 14.61 30.86 10.36
CA THR A 224 16.04 30.90 10.65
C THR A 224 16.80 30.91 9.33
N SER A 225 17.51 32.02 9.13
CA SER A 225 18.31 32.41 7.99
C SER A 225 19.35 31.36 7.55
N GLY A 226 19.28 30.98 6.27
CA GLY A 226 20.32 30.30 5.52
C GLY A 226 19.88 30.14 4.07
N GLY A 227 20.00 31.20 3.27
CA GLY A 227 19.45 31.27 1.91
C GLY A 227 19.76 30.02 1.07
N SER A 228 18.73 29.28 0.71
CA SER A 228 18.83 28.21 -0.27
C SER A 228 19.03 28.83 -1.66
N SER A 229 20.09 28.41 -2.35
CA SER A 229 20.36 28.71 -3.77
C SER A 229 19.40 28.00 -4.73
N CYS A 230 18.49 27.18 -4.20
CA CYS A 230 17.51 26.38 -4.91
C CYS A 230 16.10 26.72 -4.44
N GLN A 231 15.20 26.95 -5.39
CA GLN A 231 13.78 27.19 -5.14
C GLN A 231 12.97 25.99 -5.66
N TYR A 232 12.12 25.41 -4.82
CA TYR A 232 11.16 24.40 -5.28
C TYR A 232 10.21 25.00 -6.33
N VAL A 233 10.06 24.31 -7.46
CA VAL A 233 9.20 24.76 -8.57
C VAL A 233 7.85 24.07 -8.50
N GLY A 234 7.83 22.78 -8.16
CA GLY A 234 6.60 22.00 -8.07
C GLY A 234 6.74 20.56 -8.52
N VAL A 235 5.59 19.89 -8.60
CA VAL A 235 5.45 18.54 -9.16
C VAL A 235 5.07 18.64 -10.64
N TYR A 236 5.91 18.04 -11.46
CA TYR A 236 5.66 17.88 -12.88
C TYR A 236 5.33 16.42 -13.22
N VAL A 237 4.65 16.23 -14.33
CA VAL A 237 4.16 14.94 -14.79
C VAL A 237 4.36 14.79 -16.30
N MET A 238 4.57 13.56 -16.72
CA MET A 238 4.64 13.15 -18.13
C MET A 238 3.96 11.79 -18.29
N GLY A 239 3.46 11.48 -19.48
CA GLY A 239 2.89 10.16 -19.78
C GLY A 239 1.43 9.97 -19.34
N CYS A 240 0.76 11.00 -18.80
CA CYS A 240 -0.68 10.93 -18.58
C CYS A 240 -1.46 11.07 -19.90
N GLY A 241 -2.70 10.61 -19.95
CA GLY A 241 -3.57 10.75 -21.12
C GLY A 241 -3.78 12.21 -21.53
N GLY A 242 -4.20 12.40 -22.78
CA GLY A 242 -4.56 13.71 -23.34
C GLY A 242 -3.50 14.32 -24.24
N THR A 243 -3.68 15.61 -24.56
CA THR A 243 -2.85 16.35 -25.53
C THR A 243 -1.43 16.62 -25.05
N ASN A 244 -1.19 16.60 -23.74
CA ASN A 244 0.11 16.86 -23.12
C ASN A 244 0.88 15.58 -22.73
N SER A 245 0.42 14.41 -23.16
CA SER A 245 0.97 13.10 -22.74
C SER A 245 2.48 12.93 -22.96
N HIS A 246 3.04 13.60 -23.96
CA HIS A 246 4.46 13.49 -24.33
C HIS A 246 5.33 14.64 -23.80
N ARG A 247 4.77 15.60 -23.06
CA ARG A 247 5.49 16.78 -22.59
C ARG A 247 5.45 16.85 -21.08
N LEU A 248 6.50 17.40 -20.48
CA LEU A 248 6.52 17.69 -19.05
C LEU A 248 5.56 18.86 -18.77
N HIS A 249 4.63 18.68 -17.84
CA HIS A 249 3.65 19.71 -17.45
C HIS A 249 3.26 19.56 -15.98
N THR A 250 2.51 20.52 -15.42
CA THR A 250 2.08 20.44 -14.01
C THR A 250 0.99 19.38 -13.83
N LEU A 251 0.84 18.88 -12.60
CA LEU A 251 -0.15 17.84 -12.28
C LEU A 251 -1.60 18.21 -12.67
N GLY A 252 -1.95 19.50 -12.53
CA GLY A 252 -3.27 20.01 -12.88
C GLY A 252 -3.57 20.03 -14.38
N SER A 253 -2.54 19.98 -15.24
CA SER A 253 -2.69 20.03 -16.69
C SER A 253 -2.78 18.65 -17.36
N CYS A 254 -2.80 17.56 -16.58
CA CYS A 254 -3.03 16.20 -17.09
C CYS A 254 -4.50 15.97 -17.44
N GLY A 255 -4.80 15.70 -18.72
CA GLY A 255 -6.15 15.43 -19.20
C GLY A 255 -6.36 13.98 -19.60
N GLY A 256 -6.62 13.07 -18.66
CA GLY A 256 -6.95 11.68 -18.98
C GLY A 256 -6.43 10.68 -17.96
N ASP A 257 -6.29 9.41 -18.39
CA ASP A 257 -5.79 8.33 -17.54
C ASP A 257 -4.35 8.61 -17.07
N LYS A 258 -4.10 8.46 -15.76
CA LYS A 258 -2.81 8.72 -15.11
C LYS A 258 -2.14 7.42 -14.65
N SER A 259 -2.65 6.26 -15.04
CA SER A 259 -2.17 4.94 -14.63
C SER A 259 -0.69 4.65 -14.96
N ILE A 260 -0.16 5.27 -16.02
CA ILE A 260 1.22 5.10 -16.49
C ILE A 260 2.06 6.38 -16.36
N ALA A 261 1.55 7.41 -15.68
CA ALA A 261 2.21 8.69 -15.58
C ALA A 261 3.48 8.61 -14.71
N SER A 262 4.50 9.38 -15.10
CA SER A 262 5.73 9.57 -14.33
C SER A 262 5.69 10.94 -13.66
N TYR A 263 6.09 11.00 -12.39
CA TYR A 263 6.01 12.20 -11.56
C TYR A 263 7.40 12.64 -11.15
N PHE A 264 7.63 13.95 -11.18
CA PHE A 264 8.93 14.55 -10.94
C PHE A 264 8.80 15.71 -9.96
N SER A 265 9.61 15.72 -8.91
CA SER A 265 9.83 16.91 -8.10
C SER A 265 10.96 17.73 -8.74
N VAL A 266 10.72 19.03 -8.96
CA VAL A 266 11.65 19.91 -9.67
C VAL A 266 12.03 21.09 -8.78
N TRP A 267 13.34 21.36 -8.69
CA TRP A 267 13.90 22.56 -8.08
C TRP A 267 14.65 23.36 -9.13
N ASN A 268 14.56 24.69 -9.04
CA ASN A 268 15.34 25.62 -9.82
C ASN A 268 16.50 26.13 -8.97
N CYS A 269 17.71 25.70 -9.29
CA CYS A 269 18.91 26.08 -8.58
C CYS A 269 19.69 27.12 -9.38
N ALA A 270 20.01 28.25 -8.76
CA ALA A 270 21.02 29.15 -9.29
C ALA A 270 22.39 28.49 -9.14
N MET A 271 23.12 28.35 -10.25
CA MET A 271 24.47 27.77 -10.22
C MET A 271 25.37 28.63 -9.32
N GLN A 272 25.75 28.10 -8.16
CA GLN A 272 26.83 28.67 -7.37
C GLN A 272 28.04 27.76 -7.39
N LYS A 273 29.22 28.34 -7.60
CA LYS A 273 30.49 27.67 -7.33
C LYS A 273 30.54 27.40 -5.83
N ALA A 274 30.53 26.12 -5.45
CA ALA A 274 30.69 25.73 -4.05
C ALA A 274 31.95 26.38 -3.46
N SER A 275 31.78 27.25 -2.46
CA SER A 275 32.88 27.71 -1.62
C SER A 275 33.32 26.54 -0.75
N LYS A 276 34.58 26.12 -0.89
CA LYS A 276 35.21 25.15 0.02
C LYS A 276 35.34 25.78 1.40
N THR A 277 34.29 25.72 2.20
CA THR A 277 34.39 25.89 3.65
C THR A 277 34.23 24.52 4.29
N GLN A 278 35.18 24.22 5.17
CA GLN A 278 35.42 22.94 5.82
C GLN A 278 34.39 22.72 6.92
N VAL A 279 33.15 22.39 6.56
CA VAL A 279 32.15 21.86 7.49
C VAL A 279 31.94 20.39 7.14
N ASP A 280 32.23 19.49 8.08
CA ASP A 280 32.21 18.03 7.87
C ASP A 280 30.78 17.48 7.61
N CYS A 281 29.74 18.28 7.90
CA CYS A 281 28.34 17.90 7.70
C CYS A 281 27.79 18.43 6.37
N PRO A 282 27.01 17.60 5.63
CA PRO A 282 26.46 18.01 4.35
C PRO A 282 25.52 19.21 4.53
N PRO A 283 25.72 20.31 3.78
CA PRO A 283 24.82 21.45 3.82
C PRO A 283 23.49 21.11 3.14
N CYS A 284 22.41 21.78 3.54
CA CYS A 284 21.12 21.71 2.84
C CYS A 284 21.16 22.37 1.45
N SER A 285 22.04 23.36 1.26
CA SER A 285 22.20 24.06 -0.02
C SER A 285 23.05 23.24 -0.99
N ASN A 286 22.56 23.08 -2.23
CA ASN A 286 23.19 22.34 -3.34
C ASN A 286 22.99 20.81 -3.36
N LEU A 287 21.94 20.29 -2.73
CA LEU A 287 21.63 18.85 -2.78
C LEU A 287 20.96 18.41 -4.08
N ILE A 288 20.36 19.33 -4.86
CA ILE A 288 19.44 18.99 -5.94
C ILE A 288 19.90 19.61 -7.25
N GLU A 289 20.08 18.79 -8.29
CA GLU A 289 20.24 19.23 -9.67
C GLU A 289 19.42 18.32 -10.59
N GLY A 290 18.70 18.91 -11.54
CA GLY A 290 17.82 18.19 -12.46
C GLY A 290 16.49 17.77 -11.86
N GLY A 291 15.66 17.08 -12.66
CA GLY A 291 14.40 16.51 -12.19
C GLY A 291 14.64 15.27 -11.32
N VAL A 292 13.89 15.15 -10.22
CA VAL A 292 13.93 14.00 -9.31
C VAL A 292 12.65 13.21 -9.48
N GLY A 293 12.74 11.91 -9.79
CA GLY A 293 11.55 11.06 -9.92
C GLY A 293 10.90 10.79 -8.56
N ILE A 294 9.58 10.84 -8.48
CA ILE A 294 8.84 10.50 -7.26
C ILE A 294 8.52 9.02 -7.27
N ASN A 295 9.17 8.25 -6.39
CA ASN A 295 9.04 6.80 -6.32
C ASN A 295 8.05 6.38 -5.23
N THR A 296 6.79 6.13 -5.62
CA THR A 296 5.74 5.62 -4.73
C THR A 296 5.74 4.09 -4.69
N ILE A 297 5.00 3.49 -3.74
CA ILE A 297 4.82 2.03 -3.73
C ILE A 297 4.04 1.61 -4.98
N SER A 298 4.52 0.56 -5.67
CA SER A 298 3.83 0.00 -6.83
C SER A 298 3.10 -1.30 -6.48
N LEU A 299 2.02 -1.61 -7.22
CA LEU A 299 1.35 -2.91 -7.13
C LEU A 299 2.32 -4.08 -7.36
N LYS A 300 3.30 -3.92 -8.25
CA LYS A 300 4.36 -4.92 -8.48
C LYS A 300 5.18 -5.17 -7.21
N SER A 301 5.56 -4.11 -6.49
CA SER A 301 6.29 -4.20 -5.22
C SER A 301 5.44 -4.82 -4.11
N MET A 302 4.15 -4.46 -4.02
CA MET A 302 3.22 -5.06 -3.06
C MET A 302 3.08 -6.57 -3.29
N ARG A 303 2.77 -6.99 -4.52
CA ARG A 303 2.65 -8.41 -4.90
C ARG A 303 3.94 -9.18 -4.60
N THR A 304 5.09 -8.58 -4.87
CA THR A 304 6.40 -9.18 -4.58
C THR A 304 6.59 -9.37 -3.07
N THR A 305 6.24 -8.35 -2.28
CA THR A 305 6.29 -8.43 -0.82
C THR A 305 5.38 -9.54 -0.29
N LEU A 306 4.13 -9.61 -0.74
CA LEU A 306 3.19 -10.66 -0.33
C LEU A 306 3.73 -12.06 -0.65
N LYS A 307 4.22 -12.27 -1.89
CA LYS A 307 4.79 -13.56 -2.31
C LYS A 307 5.99 -13.97 -1.47
N ASN A 308 6.89 -13.03 -1.18
CA ASN A 308 8.12 -13.30 -0.44
C ASN A 308 7.86 -13.53 1.06
N LYS A 309 6.88 -12.82 1.65
CA LYS A 309 6.65 -12.84 3.10
C LYS A 309 5.62 -13.87 3.55
N LEU A 310 4.67 -14.27 2.68
CA LEU A 310 3.56 -15.15 3.08
C LEU A 310 3.73 -16.63 2.72
N THR A 311 4.78 -17.03 1.99
CA THR A 311 4.95 -18.43 1.51
C THR A 311 3.65 -18.97 0.90
N LEU A 312 3.30 -18.45 -0.28
CA LEU A 312 2.02 -18.71 -0.94
C LEU A 312 2.04 -19.98 -1.80
N ASN A 313 0.90 -20.68 -1.90
CA ASN A 313 0.69 -21.79 -2.84
C ASN A 313 0.36 -21.26 -4.26
N SER A 314 0.30 -22.15 -5.25
CA SER A 314 0.08 -21.77 -6.66
C SER A 314 -1.24 -21.02 -6.90
N SER A 315 -2.33 -21.41 -6.24
CA SER A 315 -3.62 -20.73 -6.37
C SER A 315 -3.58 -19.32 -5.78
N GLN A 316 -2.96 -19.17 -4.61
CA GLN A 316 -2.72 -17.88 -3.96
C GLN A 316 -1.84 -16.96 -4.80
N ILE A 317 -0.77 -17.49 -5.40
CA ILE A 317 0.11 -16.72 -6.30
C ILE A 317 -0.66 -16.25 -7.54
N ASN A 318 -1.48 -17.11 -8.14
CA ASN A 318 -2.30 -16.76 -9.29
C ASN A 318 -3.32 -15.66 -8.94
N TRP A 319 -3.95 -15.77 -7.77
CA TRP A 319 -4.88 -14.75 -7.27
C TRP A 319 -4.18 -13.41 -7.03
N VAL A 320 -3.01 -13.40 -6.37
CA VAL A 320 -2.23 -12.17 -6.09
C VAL A 320 -1.73 -11.50 -7.38
N ASN A 321 -1.46 -12.26 -8.44
CA ASN A 321 -0.98 -11.69 -9.71
C ASN A 321 -2.10 -11.19 -10.63
N ASN A 322 -3.37 -11.47 -10.32
CA ASN A 322 -4.51 -11.06 -11.14
C ASN A 322 -4.88 -9.59 -10.85
N SER A 323 -4.85 -8.73 -11.87
CA SER A 323 -5.17 -7.30 -11.73
C SER A 323 -6.61 -7.01 -11.32
N LYS A 324 -7.53 -7.97 -11.47
CA LYS A 324 -8.90 -7.83 -10.95
C LYS A 324 -8.95 -7.75 -9.42
N ASN A 325 -7.88 -8.18 -8.74
CA ASN A 325 -7.78 -8.25 -7.29
C ASN A 325 -6.86 -7.16 -6.72
N ASP A 326 -6.52 -6.12 -7.51
CA ASP A 326 -5.54 -5.12 -7.10
C ASP A 326 -5.95 -4.39 -5.82
N LYS A 327 -7.24 -4.11 -5.64
CA LYS A 327 -7.77 -3.49 -4.42
C LYS A 327 -7.53 -4.38 -3.20
N GLU A 328 -7.89 -5.65 -3.27
CA GLU A 328 -7.73 -6.60 -2.17
C GLU A 328 -6.25 -6.88 -1.88
N VAL A 329 -5.42 -6.95 -2.92
CA VAL A 329 -3.95 -7.07 -2.78
C VAL A 329 -3.37 -5.87 -2.03
N THR A 330 -3.79 -4.64 -2.39
CA THR A 330 -3.39 -3.41 -1.69
C THR A 330 -3.83 -3.46 -0.22
N ASN A 331 -5.06 -3.86 0.07
CA ASN A 331 -5.57 -3.97 1.44
C ASN A 331 -4.77 -4.97 2.29
N ILE A 332 -4.48 -6.16 1.76
CA ILE A 332 -3.71 -7.18 2.47
C ILE A 332 -2.26 -6.72 2.69
N TYR A 333 -1.67 -6.04 1.71
CA TYR A 333 -0.35 -5.44 1.84
C TYR A 333 -0.31 -4.37 2.93
N ASN A 334 -1.28 -3.46 2.94
CA ASN A 334 -1.40 -2.40 3.93
C ASN A 334 -1.58 -2.98 5.34
N PHE A 335 -2.45 -3.98 5.51
CA PHE A 335 -2.59 -4.70 6.78
C PHE A 335 -1.27 -5.29 7.25
N LEU A 336 -0.49 -5.92 6.36
CA LEU A 336 0.84 -6.42 6.75
C LEU A 336 1.71 -5.27 7.23
N GLN A 337 1.75 -4.15 6.52
CA GLN A 337 2.61 -3.02 6.88
C GLN A 337 2.27 -2.44 8.26
N THR A 338 0.99 -2.34 8.63
CA THR A 338 0.61 -1.85 9.98
C THR A 338 1.00 -2.80 11.11
N GLN A 339 1.27 -4.07 10.79
CA GLN A 339 1.71 -5.09 11.74
C GLN A 339 3.21 -5.38 11.65
N ASN A 340 3.96 -4.56 10.91
CA ASN A 340 5.38 -4.70 10.71
C ASN A 340 6.14 -4.15 11.93
N ILE A 341 6.70 -5.05 12.74
CA ILE A 341 7.56 -4.70 13.87
C ILE A 341 8.99 -5.06 13.47
N ASP A 342 9.87 -4.05 13.34
CA ASP A 342 11.29 -4.20 13.01
C ASP A 342 11.57 -5.05 11.76
N GLY A 343 10.75 -4.89 10.71
CA GLY A 343 10.88 -5.62 9.45
C GLY A 343 10.35 -7.06 9.47
N ASN A 344 9.76 -7.48 10.60
CA ASN A 344 9.24 -8.82 10.85
C ASN A 344 7.72 -8.81 11.07
N TYR A 345 7.11 -9.96 10.77
CA TYR A 345 5.68 -10.19 10.95
C TYR A 345 5.50 -11.39 11.88
N ALA A 346 4.64 -11.25 12.89
CA ALA A 346 4.27 -12.37 13.74
C ALA A 346 3.61 -13.48 12.90
N ALA A 347 3.83 -14.76 13.26
CA ALA A 347 3.28 -15.89 12.50
C ALA A 347 1.75 -15.81 12.33
N GLY A 348 1.04 -15.31 13.36
CA GLY A 348 -0.40 -15.05 13.31
C GLY A 348 -0.80 -14.06 12.21
N VAL A 349 -0.04 -12.97 12.04
CA VAL A 349 -0.26 -11.94 11.01
C VAL A 349 -0.08 -12.56 9.63
N THR A 350 1.02 -13.29 9.40
CA THR A 350 1.26 -13.93 8.09
C THR A 350 0.23 -15.00 7.78
N ASN A 351 -0.18 -15.80 8.77
CA ASN A 351 -1.22 -16.82 8.57
C ASN A 351 -2.57 -16.19 8.25
N PHE A 352 -2.89 -15.08 8.91
CA PHE A 352 -4.10 -14.33 8.65
C PHE A 352 -4.11 -13.69 7.25
N SER A 353 -2.99 -13.13 6.77
CA SER A 353 -2.92 -12.59 5.40
C SER A 353 -3.10 -13.67 4.33
N LYS A 354 -2.51 -14.86 4.54
CA LYS A 354 -2.74 -16.01 3.63
C LYS A 354 -4.20 -16.44 3.60
N LEU A 355 -4.82 -16.42 4.78
CA LEU A 355 -6.21 -16.78 4.95
C LEU A 355 -7.16 -15.78 4.30
N ALA A 356 -6.84 -14.49 4.33
CA ALA A 356 -7.57 -13.47 3.59
C ALA A 356 -7.57 -13.81 2.09
N ILE A 357 -6.39 -14.15 1.53
CA ILE A 357 -6.24 -14.58 0.14
C ILE A 357 -7.09 -15.83 -0.14
N ASP A 358 -7.00 -16.87 0.71
CA ASP A 358 -7.81 -18.10 0.54
C ASP A 358 -9.32 -17.80 0.59
N THR A 359 -9.73 -16.86 1.43
CA THR A 359 -11.14 -16.45 1.54
C THR A 359 -11.63 -15.74 0.29
N TYR A 360 -10.82 -14.84 -0.29
CA TYR A 360 -11.11 -14.18 -1.56
C TYR A 360 -11.08 -15.13 -2.77
N ILE A 361 -10.27 -16.19 -2.71
CA ILE A 361 -10.29 -17.25 -3.72
C ILE A 361 -11.60 -18.05 -3.63
N ASP A 362 -12.04 -18.36 -2.41
CA ASP A 362 -13.22 -19.18 -2.16
C ASP A 362 -14.56 -18.38 -2.32
N LYS A 363 -14.55 -17.03 -2.33
CA LYS A 363 -15.73 -16.17 -2.51
C LYS A 363 -15.44 -14.81 -3.17
N SER A 364 -16.34 -14.36 -4.06
CA SER A 364 -16.26 -13.06 -4.77
C SER A 364 -16.75 -11.83 -3.99
N ASP A 365 -17.42 -11.98 -2.83
CA ASP A 365 -18.22 -10.91 -2.22
C ASP A 365 -17.79 -10.52 -0.79
N PHE A 366 -16.48 -10.52 -0.50
CA PHE A 366 -15.97 -10.18 0.83
C PHE A 366 -15.49 -8.70 0.89
N ASP A 367 -16.16 -7.84 1.66
CA ASP A 367 -15.74 -6.43 1.80
C ASP A 367 -14.81 -6.17 3.01
N LEU A 368 -14.12 -5.03 3.00
CA LEU A 368 -13.12 -4.63 3.98
C LEU A 368 -13.71 -4.32 5.38
N ASN A 369 -14.99 -3.94 5.47
CA ASN A 369 -15.66 -3.68 6.75
C ASN A 369 -15.94 -4.99 7.49
N THR A 370 -16.33 -6.03 6.73
CA THR A 370 -16.48 -7.40 7.22
C THR A 370 -15.14 -7.95 7.75
N PHE A 371 -14.03 -7.56 7.12
CA PHE A 371 -12.67 -7.93 7.52
C PHE A 371 -12.20 -7.28 8.84
N ASN A 372 -12.41 -5.97 9.00
CA ASN A 372 -11.98 -5.23 10.20
C ASN A 372 -12.78 -5.65 11.44
N ASN A 373 -14.09 -5.84 11.31
CA ASN A 373 -14.95 -6.33 12.38
C ASN A 373 -14.59 -7.77 12.79
N PHE A 374 -14.22 -8.61 11.82
CA PHE A 374 -13.76 -9.96 12.09
C PHE A 374 -12.45 -9.97 12.91
N ASN A 375 -11.53 -9.05 12.66
CA ASN A 375 -10.26 -8.97 13.40
C ASN A 375 -10.45 -8.63 14.89
N GLN A 376 -11.37 -7.74 15.22
CA GLN A 376 -11.70 -7.43 16.63
C GLN A 376 -12.45 -8.57 17.33
N PHE A 377 -13.24 -9.34 16.58
CA PHE A 377 -14.00 -10.45 17.11
C PHE A 377 -13.14 -11.65 17.57
N ILE A 378 -12.01 -11.91 16.92
CA ILE A 378 -11.21 -13.12 17.16
C ILE A 378 -10.67 -13.21 18.60
N PRO A 379 -10.01 -12.17 19.16
CA PRO A 379 -9.54 -12.21 20.55
C PRO A 379 -10.69 -12.44 21.54
N ASP A 380 -11.79 -11.71 21.37
CA ASP A 380 -12.96 -11.76 22.27
C ASP A 380 -13.67 -13.10 22.25
N TYR A 381 -13.76 -13.73 21.06
CA TYR A 381 -14.36 -15.05 20.95
C TYR A 381 -13.45 -16.12 21.55
N LYS A 382 -12.14 -16.09 21.27
CA LYS A 382 -11.18 -17.04 21.84
C LYS A 382 -11.07 -16.93 23.36
N ALA A 383 -11.23 -15.74 23.93
CA ALA A 383 -11.22 -15.53 25.38
C ALA A 383 -12.41 -16.18 26.11
N ARG A 384 -13.49 -16.50 25.38
CA ARG A 384 -14.71 -17.15 25.92
C ARG A 384 -14.75 -18.65 25.67
N MET A 385 -13.82 -19.19 24.90
CA MET A 385 -13.75 -20.63 24.66
C MET A 385 -13.35 -21.38 25.93
N THR A 386 -13.98 -22.53 26.15
CA THR A 386 -13.58 -23.44 27.24
C THR A 386 -12.21 -24.05 26.95
N GLN A 387 -11.57 -24.65 27.95
CA GLN A 387 -10.25 -25.27 27.73
C GLN A 387 -10.32 -26.42 26.73
N GLN A 388 -11.42 -27.17 26.75
CA GLN A 388 -11.66 -28.27 25.81
C GLN A 388 -11.91 -27.73 24.40
N GLU A 389 -12.69 -26.66 24.25
CA GLU A 389 -12.95 -26.03 22.96
C GLU A 389 -11.65 -25.50 22.35
N LEU A 390 -10.81 -24.82 23.15
CA LEU A 390 -9.48 -24.37 22.72
C LEU A 390 -8.58 -25.52 22.28
N SER A 391 -8.60 -26.64 23.01
CA SER A 391 -7.79 -27.81 22.65
C SER A 391 -8.19 -28.37 21.27
N ILE A 392 -9.48 -28.50 21.01
CA ILE A 392 -9.99 -28.98 19.71
C ILE A 392 -9.68 -27.94 18.64
N PHE A 393 -9.98 -26.67 18.91
CA PHE A 393 -9.76 -25.54 18.01
C PHE A 393 -8.30 -25.45 17.54
N ASN A 394 -7.35 -25.50 18.47
CA ASN A 394 -5.92 -25.41 18.16
C ASN A 394 -5.39 -26.62 17.40
N SER A 395 -6.07 -27.78 17.47
CA SER A 395 -5.72 -28.97 16.69
C SER A 395 -6.23 -28.94 15.24
N MET A 396 -7.18 -28.06 14.93
CA MET A 396 -7.75 -27.92 13.58
C MET A 396 -6.76 -27.22 12.64
N SER A 397 -6.93 -27.45 11.33
CA SER A 397 -6.23 -26.63 10.32
C SER A 397 -6.65 -25.17 10.40
N ILE A 398 -5.77 -24.26 9.99
CA ILE A 398 -6.05 -22.81 9.99
C ILE A 398 -7.31 -22.44 9.19
N LYS A 399 -7.59 -23.19 8.11
CA LYS A 399 -8.81 -23.04 7.31
C LYS A 399 -10.07 -23.31 8.13
N LEU A 400 -10.06 -24.39 8.91
CA LEU A 400 -11.19 -24.79 9.76
C LEU A 400 -11.35 -23.88 10.97
N GLN A 401 -10.24 -23.49 11.61
CA GLN A 401 -10.22 -22.48 12.67
C GLN A 401 -10.89 -21.18 12.22
N THR A 402 -10.55 -20.72 11.02
CA THR A 402 -11.13 -19.49 10.48
C THR A 402 -12.61 -19.64 10.18
N ARG A 403 -13.00 -20.75 9.53
CA ARG A 403 -14.41 -20.96 9.21
C ARG A 403 -15.26 -21.03 10.47
N TYR A 404 -14.76 -21.65 11.53
CA TYR A 404 -15.41 -21.66 12.82
C TYR A 404 -15.61 -20.24 13.38
N LEU A 405 -14.54 -19.45 13.47
CA LEU A 405 -14.61 -18.07 13.97
C LEU A 405 -15.51 -17.19 13.10
N TYR A 406 -15.42 -17.30 11.79
CA TYR A 406 -16.24 -16.52 10.86
C TYR A 406 -17.72 -16.88 10.99
N ASN A 407 -18.05 -18.18 11.10
CA ASN A 407 -19.42 -18.61 11.32
C ASN A 407 -19.98 -18.07 12.65
N ALA A 408 -19.14 -17.95 13.69
CA ALA A 408 -19.55 -17.38 14.96
C ALA A 408 -19.85 -15.89 14.85
N ASN A 409 -18.98 -15.13 14.16
CA ASN A 409 -19.17 -13.71 13.88
C ASN A 409 -20.44 -13.46 13.05
N GLU A 410 -20.64 -14.23 11.98
CA GLU A 410 -21.84 -14.15 11.13
C GLU A 410 -23.12 -14.46 11.91
N ALA A 411 -23.09 -15.47 12.77
CA ALA A 411 -24.23 -15.81 13.60
C ALA A 411 -24.57 -14.70 14.60
N GLN A 412 -23.55 -14.10 15.22
CA GLN A 412 -23.72 -12.98 16.14
C GLN A 412 -24.29 -11.76 15.43
N ASN A 413 -23.69 -11.31 14.32
CA ASN A 413 -24.13 -10.13 13.59
C ASN A 413 -25.57 -10.29 13.10
N LYS A 414 -25.90 -11.46 12.56
CA LYS A 414 -27.25 -11.71 12.04
C LYS A 414 -28.30 -11.82 13.15
N ALA A 415 -27.94 -12.33 14.33
CA ALA A 415 -28.82 -12.32 15.49
C ALA A 415 -29.15 -10.88 15.92
N PHE A 416 -28.14 -10.00 16.02
CA PHE A 416 -28.34 -8.60 16.34
C PHE A 416 -29.19 -7.86 15.30
N GLU A 417 -28.99 -8.15 14.02
CA GLU A 417 -29.75 -7.56 12.92
C GLU A 417 -31.23 -7.95 12.97
N LEU A 418 -31.53 -9.24 13.17
CA LEU A 418 -32.90 -9.76 13.10
C LEU A 418 -33.66 -9.59 14.42
N PHE A 419 -32.95 -9.57 15.54
CA PHE A 419 -33.51 -9.52 16.89
C PHE A 419 -32.78 -8.45 17.71
N PRO A 420 -33.06 -7.16 17.47
CA PRO A 420 -32.43 -6.08 18.22
C PRO A 420 -32.81 -6.14 19.71
N GLY A 421 -31.87 -5.77 20.58
CA GLY A 421 -32.06 -5.77 22.04
C GLY A 421 -31.29 -6.88 22.75
N VAL A 422 -31.85 -7.36 23.87
CA VAL A 422 -31.19 -8.37 24.73
C VAL A 422 -30.99 -9.68 23.97
N GLN A 423 -29.74 -10.11 23.86
CA GLN A 423 -29.39 -11.31 23.09
C GLN A 423 -29.48 -12.60 23.92
N ARG A 424 -28.93 -12.57 25.14
CA ARG A 424 -28.78 -13.73 26.00
C ARG A 424 -30.14 -14.33 26.35
N ASN A 425 -30.27 -15.65 26.23
CA ASN A 425 -31.43 -16.46 26.57
C ASN A 425 -32.75 -16.15 25.82
N THR A 426 -32.73 -15.24 24.83
CA THR A 426 -33.92 -14.81 24.08
C THR A 426 -34.04 -15.57 22.75
N LYS A 427 -35.03 -15.20 21.93
CA LYS A 427 -35.16 -15.72 20.55
C LYS A 427 -33.92 -15.40 19.69
N ALA A 428 -33.21 -14.32 20.01
CA ALA A 428 -31.94 -13.97 19.38
C ALA A 428 -30.85 -15.01 19.67
N ASP A 429 -30.74 -15.45 20.92
CA ASP A 429 -29.84 -16.54 21.36
C ASP A 429 -30.16 -17.84 20.62
N ALA A 430 -31.44 -18.22 20.62
CA ALA A 430 -31.91 -19.44 19.99
C ALA A 430 -31.56 -19.46 18.49
N PHE A 431 -31.75 -18.33 17.82
CA PHE A 431 -31.35 -18.14 16.43
C PHE A 431 -29.83 -18.23 16.26
N ARG A 432 -29.05 -17.51 17.08
CA ARG A 432 -27.59 -17.48 17.00
C ARG A 432 -26.99 -18.88 17.10
N HIS A 433 -27.40 -19.65 18.11
CA HIS A 433 -26.91 -21.01 18.35
C HIS A 433 -27.25 -21.95 17.20
N SER A 434 -28.51 -21.95 16.75
CA SER A 434 -28.95 -22.79 15.63
C SER A 434 -28.29 -22.41 14.30
N TYR A 435 -28.16 -21.11 14.03
CA TYR A 435 -27.51 -20.63 12.82
C TYR A 435 -26.02 -20.96 12.80
N PHE A 436 -25.32 -20.73 13.91
CA PHE A 436 -23.91 -21.07 14.07
C PHE A 436 -23.65 -22.55 13.81
N HIS A 437 -24.42 -23.45 14.43
CA HIS A 437 -24.23 -24.89 14.26
C HIS A 437 -24.65 -25.39 12.88
N SER A 438 -25.65 -24.77 12.25
CA SER A 438 -26.00 -25.10 10.87
C SER A 438 -24.87 -24.72 9.90
N LEU A 439 -24.25 -23.55 10.09
CA LEU A 439 -23.08 -23.11 9.32
C LEU A 439 -21.87 -24.03 9.55
N ASN A 440 -21.58 -24.37 10.80
CA ASN A 440 -20.45 -25.24 11.12
C ASN A 440 -20.63 -26.65 10.53
N THR A 441 -21.82 -27.23 10.63
CA THR A 441 -22.10 -28.53 10.01
C THR A 441 -21.88 -28.49 8.50
N TYR A 442 -22.24 -27.39 7.83
CA TYR A 442 -22.05 -27.23 6.40
C TYR A 442 -20.57 -26.99 6.01
N PHE A 443 -19.86 -26.11 6.71
CA PHE A 443 -18.53 -25.62 6.30
C PHE A 443 -17.35 -26.37 6.90
N ILE A 444 -17.46 -26.83 8.15
CA ILE A 444 -16.38 -27.55 8.85
C ILE A 444 -16.71 -29.02 9.11
N GLY A 445 -17.95 -29.43 8.81
CA GLY A 445 -18.43 -30.80 8.94
C GLY A 445 -19.11 -31.07 10.28
N GLU A 446 -20.05 -32.02 10.25
CA GLU A 446 -20.90 -32.36 11.40
C GLU A 446 -20.09 -32.77 12.64
N ASN A 447 -19.09 -33.63 12.48
CA ASN A 447 -18.29 -34.14 13.60
C ASN A 447 -17.58 -33.03 14.37
N LEU A 448 -16.96 -32.07 13.66
CA LEU A 448 -16.31 -30.93 14.29
C LEU A 448 -17.33 -29.97 14.90
N SER A 449 -18.47 -29.75 14.24
CA SER A 449 -19.58 -28.96 14.79
C SER A 449 -20.10 -29.51 16.13
N ILE A 450 -20.17 -30.84 16.27
CA ILE A 450 -20.54 -31.51 17.52
C ILE A 450 -19.44 -31.34 18.57
N GLN A 451 -18.19 -31.70 18.24
CA GLN A 451 -17.08 -31.64 19.18
C GLN A 451 -16.85 -30.24 19.76
N LEU A 452 -16.88 -29.21 18.92
CA LEU A 452 -16.70 -27.83 19.34
C LEU A 452 -17.92 -27.32 20.13
N GLY A 453 -19.15 -27.64 19.71
CA GLY A 453 -20.35 -27.25 20.42
C GLY A 453 -20.47 -27.87 21.81
N ASP A 454 -20.23 -29.17 21.92
CA ASP A 454 -20.30 -29.86 23.22
C ASP A 454 -19.19 -29.38 24.16
N ALA A 455 -18.01 -29.06 23.60
CA ALA A 455 -16.93 -28.45 24.36
C ALA A 455 -17.27 -27.02 24.80
N HIS A 456 -17.95 -26.22 23.99
CA HIS A 456 -18.40 -24.87 24.37
C HIS A 456 -19.30 -24.89 25.60
N GLU A 457 -20.17 -25.89 25.70
CA GLU A 457 -21.15 -26.04 26.79
C GLU A 457 -20.62 -26.82 28.01
N ASN A 458 -19.36 -27.27 28.01
CA ASN A 458 -18.87 -28.26 28.99
C ASN A 458 -18.66 -27.66 30.40
N GLU A 459 -18.26 -26.40 30.48
CA GLU A 459 -17.87 -25.67 31.70
C GLU A 459 -19.04 -24.83 32.27
N THR A 460 -20.25 -24.98 31.73
CA THR A 460 -21.45 -24.24 32.19
C THR A 460 -21.81 -24.62 33.65
N PRO A 461 -21.85 -23.64 34.58
CA PRO A 461 -22.19 -23.90 35.98
C PRO A 461 -23.60 -24.48 36.15
N ASN A 462 -23.81 -25.29 37.19
CA ASN A 462 -25.12 -25.89 37.52
C ASN A 462 -26.24 -24.84 37.69
N SER A 463 -25.90 -23.63 38.14
CA SER A 463 -26.86 -22.52 38.25
C SER A 463 -27.42 -22.07 36.90
N LEU A 464 -26.76 -22.38 35.79
CA LEU A 464 -27.16 -22.01 34.42
C LEU A 464 -27.61 -23.22 33.59
N ILE A 465 -28.07 -24.29 34.26
CA ILE A 465 -28.42 -25.55 33.57
C ILE A 465 -29.52 -25.37 32.52
N LEU A 466 -30.45 -24.44 32.73
CA LEU A 466 -31.49 -24.13 31.74
C LEU A 466 -30.91 -23.49 30.48
N GLU A 467 -29.88 -22.65 30.60
CA GLU A 467 -29.16 -22.06 29.45
C GLU A 467 -28.49 -23.18 28.66
N LYS A 468 -27.71 -24.03 29.34
CA LYS A 468 -27.07 -25.20 28.70
C LYS A 468 -28.06 -26.09 27.96
N VAL A 469 -29.22 -26.39 28.56
CA VAL A 469 -30.25 -27.24 27.93
C VAL A 469 -30.84 -26.56 26.69
N MET A 470 -31.09 -25.25 26.76
CA MET A 470 -31.55 -24.45 25.62
C MET A 470 -30.51 -24.48 24.48
N ASP A 471 -29.25 -24.20 24.80
CA ASP A 471 -28.17 -24.10 23.83
C ASP A 471 -27.92 -25.45 23.16
N LEU A 472 -27.79 -26.54 23.93
CA LEU A 472 -27.63 -27.88 23.37
C LEU A 472 -28.80 -28.28 22.44
N PHE A 473 -30.04 -27.94 22.82
CA PHE A 473 -31.21 -28.20 21.98
C PHE A 473 -31.15 -27.42 20.66
N ASN A 474 -30.88 -26.11 20.72
CA ASN A 474 -30.84 -25.26 19.53
C ASN A 474 -29.64 -25.58 18.64
N ASN A 475 -28.49 -25.94 19.24
CA ASN A 475 -27.31 -26.44 18.54
C ASN A 475 -27.67 -27.70 17.72
N GLN A 476 -28.38 -28.66 18.33
CA GLN A 476 -28.85 -29.86 17.64
C GLN A 476 -29.80 -29.53 16.48
N VAL A 477 -30.80 -28.68 16.70
CA VAL A 477 -31.73 -28.25 15.64
C VAL A 477 -30.96 -27.63 14.46
N GLY A 478 -29.99 -26.76 14.74
CA GLY A 478 -29.12 -26.17 13.72
C GLY A 478 -28.41 -27.21 12.87
N ARG A 479 -27.79 -28.22 13.51
CA ARG A 479 -27.11 -29.31 12.80
C ARG A 479 -28.07 -30.10 11.89
N GLU A 480 -29.28 -30.40 12.36
CA GLU A 480 -30.29 -31.11 11.56
C GLU A 480 -30.79 -30.27 10.37
N LYS A 481 -30.98 -28.96 10.55
CA LYS A 481 -31.39 -28.05 9.45
C LYS A 481 -30.33 -27.91 8.35
N SER A 482 -29.06 -28.18 8.69
CA SER A 482 -27.96 -28.20 7.72
C SER A 482 -28.02 -29.40 6.76
N LYS A 483 -28.62 -30.53 7.19
CA LYS A 483 -28.67 -31.80 6.41
C LYS A 483 -29.69 -31.79 5.26
N THR A 484 -30.54 -30.77 5.18
CA THR A 484 -31.58 -30.69 4.13
C THR A 484 -30.98 -30.23 2.79
N PRO A 485 -31.16 -30.97 1.68
CA PRO A 485 -30.54 -30.64 0.40
C PRO A 485 -31.02 -29.30 -0.16
N ALA A 486 -30.14 -28.31 -0.09
CA ALA A 486 -29.80 -27.35 -1.14
C ALA A 486 -28.37 -26.93 -0.80
N ILE A 487 -27.51 -26.53 -1.72
CA ILE A 487 -27.25 -25.12 -1.98
C ILE A 487 -26.00 -25.12 -2.88
N TYR A 488 -26.04 -24.50 -4.07
CA TYR A 488 -24.82 -24.34 -4.87
C TYR A 488 -24.42 -22.89 -5.20
N PHE A 489 -25.09 -21.87 -4.64
CA PHE A 489 -24.67 -20.48 -4.88
C PHE A 489 -24.74 -19.50 -3.68
N ASN A 490 -25.48 -19.79 -2.59
CA ASN A 490 -25.51 -18.90 -1.41
C ASN A 490 -25.88 -19.66 -0.11
N ALA A 491 -24.89 -20.29 0.53
CA ALA A 491 -25.10 -21.11 1.72
C ALA A 491 -25.54 -20.31 2.94
N TYR A 492 -24.90 -19.18 3.22
CA TYR A 492 -25.26 -18.30 4.34
C TYR A 492 -26.69 -17.78 4.20
N GLY A 493 -27.05 -17.22 3.04
CA GLY A 493 -28.40 -16.71 2.77
C GLY A 493 -29.49 -17.78 2.76
N THR A 494 -29.17 -19.02 2.39
CA THR A 494 -30.16 -20.09 2.47
C THR A 494 -30.35 -20.60 3.90
N ILE A 495 -29.24 -20.78 4.62
CA ILE A 495 -29.26 -21.27 5.99
C ILE A 495 -29.96 -20.25 6.91
N VAL A 496 -29.68 -18.95 6.75
CA VAL A 496 -30.29 -17.91 7.58
C VAL A 496 -31.83 -17.93 7.49
N VAL A 497 -32.38 -18.06 6.27
CA VAL A 497 -33.82 -18.15 6.04
C VAL A 497 -34.40 -19.41 6.67
N ARG A 498 -33.69 -20.55 6.57
CA ARG A 498 -34.13 -21.81 7.19
C ARG A 498 -34.21 -21.71 8.70
N ILE A 499 -33.19 -21.14 9.35
CA ILE A 499 -33.19 -20.99 10.81
C ILE A 499 -34.22 -19.95 11.25
N TYR A 500 -34.39 -18.86 10.48
CA TYR A 500 -35.45 -17.90 10.75
C TYR A 500 -36.85 -18.54 10.70
N ASN A 501 -37.11 -19.40 9.71
CA ASN A 501 -38.37 -20.15 9.66
C ASN A 501 -38.53 -21.12 10.85
N ALA A 502 -37.44 -21.75 11.30
CA ALA A 502 -37.47 -22.60 12.50
C ALA A 502 -37.86 -21.82 13.77
N ILE A 503 -37.44 -20.54 13.88
CA ILE A 503 -37.90 -19.64 14.94
C ILE A 503 -39.43 -19.45 14.84
N GLN A 504 -39.94 -19.08 13.66
CA GLN A 504 -41.37 -18.79 13.45
C GLN A 504 -42.27 -20.01 13.71
N ASN A 505 -41.77 -21.20 13.40
CA ASN A 505 -42.50 -22.46 13.58
C ASN A 505 -42.45 -23.00 15.02
N GLY A 506 -41.68 -22.39 15.92
CA GLY A 506 -41.52 -22.88 17.30
C GLY A 506 -40.65 -24.12 17.42
N GLU A 507 -39.82 -24.38 16.41
CA GLU A 507 -38.92 -25.53 16.37
C GLU A 507 -37.68 -25.33 17.25
N LEU A 508 -37.40 -24.07 17.63
CA LEU A 508 -36.34 -23.67 18.54
C LEU A 508 -36.91 -23.37 19.93
N LYS A 509 -36.03 -23.26 20.92
CA LYS A 509 -36.38 -22.95 22.30
C LYS A 509 -35.67 -21.70 22.80
N TYR A 510 -36.34 -20.92 23.63
CA TYR A 510 -35.73 -19.81 24.38
C TYR A 510 -36.18 -19.87 25.85
N LEU A 511 -35.57 -19.07 26.71
CA LEU A 511 -35.94 -19.01 28.12
C LEU A 511 -36.82 -17.80 28.41
N ASN A 512 -37.88 -18.01 29.20
CA ASN A 512 -38.81 -16.95 29.60
C ASN A 512 -39.63 -17.37 30.84
N PRO A 513 -40.02 -16.43 31.73
CA PRO A 513 -39.59 -15.03 31.79
C PRO A 513 -38.11 -14.88 32.18
N LEU A 514 -37.50 -13.76 31.77
CA LEU A 514 -36.13 -13.38 32.09
C LEU A 514 -36.10 -12.06 32.87
N ASN A 515 -34.99 -11.79 33.56
CA ASN A 515 -34.69 -10.46 34.06
C ASN A 515 -34.37 -9.50 32.89
N SER A 516 -34.34 -8.19 33.16
CA SER A 516 -34.12 -7.17 32.12
C SER A 516 -32.77 -7.28 31.39
N ASP A 517 -31.79 -7.97 31.97
CA ASP A 517 -30.46 -8.23 31.41
C ASP A 517 -30.37 -9.59 30.68
N GLY A 518 -31.48 -10.32 30.57
CA GLY A 518 -31.55 -11.65 29.96
C GLY A 518 -31.14 -12.79 30.89
N THR A 519 -30.86 -12.53 32.17
CA THR A 519 -30.56 -13.60 33.13
C THR A 519 -31.81 -14.33 33.61
N ILE A 520 -31.63 -15.59 34.01
CA ILE A 520 -32.71 -16.44 34.53
C ILE A 520 -33.15 -16.03 35.95
N ASN A 521 -34.40 -16.32 36.30
CA ASN A 521 -34.97 -16.18 37.64
C ASN A 521 -35.72 -17.46 38.05
N SER A 522 -36.30 -17.48 39.25
CA SER A 522 -36.96 -18.67 39.82
C SER A 522 -38.18 -19.17 39.05
N THR A 523 -38.70 -18.40 38.10
CA THR A 523 -39.86 -18.75 37.26
C THR A 523 -39.49 -19.03 35.81
N THR A 524 -38.22 -18.86 35.44
CA THR A 524 -37.74 -19.09 34.08
C THR A 524 -37.93 -20.54 33.66
N GLN A 525 -38.46 -20.73 32.46
CA GLN A 525 -38.65 -22.03 31.84
C GLN A 525 -38.30 -22.00 30.36
N LEU A 526 -38.15 -23.18 29.76
CA LEU A 526 -37.83 -23.36 28.36
C LEU A 526 -39.10 -23.37 27.51
N ILE A 527 -39.22 -22.44 26.56
CA ILE A 527 -40.45 -22.20 25.79
C ILE A 527 -40.17 -22.30 24.28
N PRO A 528 -41.07 -22.89 23.47
CA PRO A 528 -41.03 -22.78 22.00
C PRO A 528 -40.97 -21.34 21.50
N THR A 529 -40.19 -21.07 20.45
CA THR A 529 -40.01 -19.70 19.93
C THR A 529 -41.23 -19.08 19.24
N ASN A 530 -42.29 -19.86 18.99
CA ASN A 530 -43.57 -19.36 18.47
C ASN A 530 -44.56 -18.93 19.56
N GLN A 531 -44.14 -18.94 20.83
CA GLN A 531 -44.90 -18.42 21.97
C GLN A 531 -44.39 -17.06 22.44
#